data_AF-F3GH16-F1
#
_entry.id   AF-F3GH16-F1
#
_cell.length_a   1.000
_cell.length_b   1.000
_cell.length_c   1.000
_cell.angle_alpha   90.00
_cell.angle_beta   90.00
_cell.angle_gamma   90.00
#
_symmetry.space_group_name_H-M   'P 1'
#
loop_
_entity.id
_entity.type
_entity.pdbx_description
1 polymer ?
#
loop_
_entity_poly.entity_id
_entity_poly.type
_entity_poly.pdbx_seq_one_letter_code
_entity_poly.pdbx_strand_id
1 'polypeptide(L)'
;YRLIPVQGVIVHKTHITYAMSPQKLARVRQLFYGSDWKVSALPGYGPGHRANPFLTFEAIPAAARYQFMLDNAEYFVRTFIRGPVCRGQIATDVIRDQFWVLFQDPSHDRYITDATYRGEATPLLAMPGQNDDVGSVLSLWLSYRDRRNEYEDLRRDSYAKMPAPGWSTLWAGNDNALLTVFRHFDSASVNKGLIGDVPHSMWLFDYPLLERTYYQLAVNFDVYGNVAHQAQTRLYFDLIRNGAEINFLRLMPADLREDMLSDLYQECGKIKMWLDYQKIDDDTPTGIKLDEKAAQRDFASRLIERFGTLNAAPDPINRCTGAYCSRPGLA
;
A
#
# COMPACT_ATOMS: atom_id res chain seq x y z
N TYR A 1 -22.99 -11.60 10.57
CA TYR A 1 -21.78 -11.61 11.42
C TYR A 1 -22.11 -12.21 12.78
N ARG A 2 -21.22 -13.01 13.34
CA ARG A 2 -21.34 -13.53 14.71
C ARG A 2 -20.31 -12.80 15.57
N LEU A 3 -20.77 -12.08 16.60
CA LEU A 3 -19.88 -11.49 17.61
C LEU A 3 -19.66 -12.54 18.68
N ILE A 4 -18.40 -12.83 18.98
CA ILE A 4 -18.01 -13.74 20.08
C ILE A 4 -17.11 -12.98 21.05
N PRO A 5 -17.32 -13.12 22.37
CA PRO A 5 -16.40 -12.55 23.34
C PRO A 5 -15.00 -13.18 23.21
N VAL A 6 -13.95 -12.38 23.37
CA VAL A 6 -12.57 -12.88 23.39
C VAL A 6 -12.37 -13.73 24.65
N GLN A 7 -12.04 -15.02 24.47
CA GLN A 7 -11.82 -15.97 25.57
C GLN A 7 -10.34 -16.22 25.89
N GLY A 8 -9.43 -15.81 25.02
CA GLY A 8 -7.99 -16.09 25.12
C GLY A 8 -7.17 -14.88 25.53
N VAL A 9 -5.87 -15.11 25.75
CA VAL A 9 -4.90 -14.04 25.99
C VAL A 9 -4.74 -13.19 24.73
N ILE A 10 -4.87 -11.88 24.90
CA ILE A 10 -4.61 -10.90 23.86
C ILE A 10 -3.11 -10.80 23.65
N VAL A 11 -2.63 -11.11 22.44
CA VAL A 11 -1.24 -10.90 22.04
C VAL A 11 -1.17 -9.88 20.92
N HIS A 12 -0.06 -9.13 20.88
CA HIS A 12 0.12 -8.08 19.88
C HIS A 12 -0.07 -8.59 18.45
N LYS A 13 0.39 -9.80 18.10
CA LYS A 13 0.25 -10.31 16.71
C LYS A 13 -1.20 -10.45 16.25
N THR A 14 -2.06 -11.08 17.05
CA THR A 14 -3.44 -11.46 16.65
C THR A 14 -4.50 -10.43 17.01
N HIS A 15 -4.15 -9.39 17.77
CA HIS A 15 -5.11 -8.37 18.21
C HIS A 15 -5.16 -7.15 17.28
N ILE A 16 -5.87 -7.28 16.17
CA ILE A 16 -6.12 -6.20 15.21
C ILE A 16 -7.53 -5.66 15.45
N THR A 17 -7.64 -4.47 16.03
CA THR A 17 -8.92 -3.90 16.45
C THR A 17 -9.49 -2.95 15.39
N TYR A 18 -10.81 -3.05 15.18
CA TYR A 18 -11.58 -2.07 14.43
C TYR A 18 -12.55 -1.39 15.38
N ALA A 19 -12.23 -0.17 15.80
CA ALA A 19 -13.09 0.59 16.70
C ALA A 19 -14.47 0.83 16.07
N MET A 20 -15.53 0.65 16.84
CA MET A 20 -16.91 0.95 16.46
C MET A 20 -17.41 2.12 17.30
N SER A 21 -17.94 3.16 16.65
CA SER A 21 -18.54 4.32 17.32
C SER A 21 -19.69 4.89 16.49
N PRO A 22 -20.60 5.68 17.09
CA PRO A 22 -21.65 6.37 16.37
C PRO A 22 -21.12 7.26 15.23
N GLN A 23 -19.98 7.95 15.45
CA GLN A 23 -19.34 8.80 14.46
C GLN A 23 -18.81 7.98 13.28
N LYS A 24 -18.18 6.83 13.54
CA LYS A 24 -17.75 5.91 12.47
C LYS A 24 -18.93 5.38 11.68
N LEU A 25 -20.02 4.98 12.34
CA LEU A 25 -21.22 4.53 11.66
C LEU A 25 -21.82 5.62 10.77
N ALA A 26 -21.89 6.87 11.27
CA ALA A 26 -22.34 8.01 10.48
C ALA A 26 -21.44 8.24 9.26
N ARG A 27 -20.11 8.14 9.42
CA ARG A 27 -19.15 8.25 8.32
C ARG A 27 -19.32 7.15 7.27
N VAL A 28 -19.48 5.90 7.69
CA VAL A 28 -19.77 4.77 6.78
C VAL A 28 -21.09 5.00 6.04
N ARG A 29 -22.13 5.47 6.74
CA ARG A 29 -23.41 5.81 6.10
C ARG A 29 -23.24 6.92 5.06
N GLN A 30 -22.49 7.96 5.38
CA GLN A 30 -22.20 9.04 4.44
C GLN A 30 -21.48 8.52 3.19
N LEU A 31 -20.46 7.68 3.33
CA LEU A 31 -19.68 7.17 2.21
C LEU A 31 -20.48 6.24 1.29
N PHE A 32 -21.23 5.29 1.85
CA PHE A 32 -21.86 4.23 1.07
C PHE A 32 -23.35 4.43 0.79
N TYR A 33 -24.02 5.30 1.54
CA TYR A 33 -25.45 5.58 1.40
C TYR A 33 -25.76 7.06 1.16
N GLY A 34 -24.73 7.92 1.01
CA GLY A 34 -24.90 9.34 0.70
C GLY A 34 -25.11 9.65 -0.78
N SER A 35 -24.93 8.67 -1.67
CA SER A 35 -25.13 8.80 -3.12
C SER A 35 -25.97 7.62 -3.64
N ASP A 36 -26.84 7.89 -4.61
CA ASP A 36 -27.70 6.87 -5.24
C ASP A 36 -26.95 6.10 -6.34
N TRP A 37 -26.08 5.18 -5.95
CA TRP A 37 -25.51 4.19 -6.88
C TRP A 37 -26.40 2.94 -6.94
N LYS A 38 -26.39 2.26 -8.09
CA LYS A 38 -27.26 1.11 -8.38
C LYS A 38 -26.45 -0.14 -8.64
N VAL A 39 -27.01 -1.28 -8.22
CA VAL A 39 -26.47 -2.61 -8.52
C VAL A 39 -27.34 -3.24 -9.60
N SER A 40 -26.83 -3.31 -10.82
CA SER A 40 -27.55 -3.91 -11.96
C SER A 40 -27.64 -5.43 -11.86
N ALA A 41 -26.59 -6.07 -11.33
CA ALA A 41 -26.51 -7.50 -11.08
C ALA A 41 -25.63 -7.76 -9.86
N LEU A 42 -25.99 -8.78 -9.08
CA LEU A 42 -25.12 -9.25 -8.00
C LEU A 42 -23.94 -10.01 -8.61
N PRO A 43 -22.71 -9.85 -8.08
CA PRO A 43 -21.56 -10.59 -8.56
C PRO A 43 -21.75 -12.09 -8.32
N GLY A 44 -21.28 -12.91 -9.26
CA GLY A 44 -21.28 -14.35 -9.12
C GLY A 44 -20.16 -14.85 -8.19
N TYR A 45 -20.24 -16.11 -7.77
CA TYR A 45 -19.20 -16.76 -6.96
C TYR A 45 -18.15 -17.51 -7.79
N GLY A 46 -18.07 -17.25 -9.10
CA GLY A 46 -17.14 -17.91 -10.02
C GLY A 46 -15.70 -17.44 -9.88
N PRO A 47 -14.71 -18.18 -10.43
CA PRO A 47 -13.28 -17.89 -10.24
C PRO A 47 -12.86 -16.47 -10.62
N GLY A 48 -13.40 -15.92 -11.71
CA GLY A 48 -13.08 -14.55 -12.15
C GLY A 48 -13.47 -13.47 -11.14
N HIS A 49 -14.65 -13.59 -10.54
CA HIS A 49 -15.13 -12.65 -9.51
C HIS A 49 -14.34 -12.81 -8.20
N ARG A 50 -13.96 -14.04 -7.83
CA ARG A 50 -13.11 -14.26 -6.65
C ARG A 50 -11.72 -13.67 -6.80
N ALA A 51 -11.18 -13.69 -8.02
CA ALA A 51 -9.86 -13.17 -8.34
C ALA A 51 -9.81 -11.64 -8.42
N ASN A 52 -10.92 -10.94 -8.67
CA ASN A 52 -10.89 -9.51 -8.97
C ASN A 52 -11.93 -8.72 -8.15
N PRO A 53 -11.55 -8.10 -7.01
CA PRO A 53 -12.45 -7.30 -6.19
C PRO A 53 -12.91 -6.02 -6.90
N PHE A 54 -12.11 -5.51 -7.84
CA PHE A 54 -12.47 -4.34 -8.63
C PHE A 54 -13.66 -4.61 -9.54
N LEU A 55 -13.70 -5.79 -10.16
CA LEU A 55 -14.83 -6.27 -10.95
C LEU A 55 -16.02 -6.67 -10.05
N THR A 56 -15.76 -7.44 -8.99
CA THR A 56 -16.82 -7.96 -8.11
C THR A 56 -17.61 -6.88 -7.40
N PHE A 57 -16.94 -5.81 -6.98
CA PHE A 57 -17.57 -4.71 -6.25
C PHE A 57 -17.67 -3.43 -7.10
N GLU A 58 -17.63 -3.55 -8.43
CA GLU A 58 -17.62 -2.42 -9.37
C GLU A 58 -18.80 -1.46 -9.16
N ALA A 59 -19.97 -1.99 -8.82
CA ALA A 59 -21.17 -1.19 -8.56
C ALA A 59 -21.01 -0.21 -7.38
N ILE A 60 -20.14 -0.54 -6.40
CA ILE A 60 -19.87 0.33 -5.26
C ILE A 60 -18.88 1.43 -5.71
N PRO A 61 -19.18 2.73 -5.50
CA PRO A 61 -18.31 3.81 -5.93
C PRO A 61 -16.87 3.64 -5.42
N ALA A 62 -15.91 3.61 -6.35
CA ALA A 62 -14.50 3.43 -6.03
C ALA A 62 -13.99 4.49 -5.05
N ALA A 63 -14.46 5.74 -5.17
CA ALA A 63 -14.10 6.83 -4.26
C ALA A 63 -14.56 6.53 -2.81
N ALA A 64 -15.75 5.96 -2.63
CA ALA A 64 -16.27 5.60 -1.31
C ALA A 64 -15.49 4.43 -0.70
N ARG A 65 -15.18 3.41 -1.51
CA ARG A 65 -14.31 2.28 -1.14
C ARG A 65 -12.93 2.76 -0.69
N TYR A 66 -12.27 3.60 -1.50
CA TYR A 66 -10.94 4.10 -1.16
C TYR A 66 -10.97 4.96 0.09
N GLN A 67 -11.91 5.91 0.19
CA GLN A 67 -12.01 6.79 1.35
C GLN A 67 -12.29 6.01 2.63
N PHE A 68 -13.08 4.93 2.58
CA PHE A 68 -13.27 4.03 3.72
C PHE A 68 -11.96 3.36 4.14
N MET A 69 -11.13 2.93 3.19
CA MET A 69 -9.81 2.38 3.49
C MET A 69 -8.88 3.44 4.08
N LEU A 70 -8.83 4.65 3.52
CA LEU A 70 -8.02 5.77 4.00
C LEU A 70 -8.41 6.19 5.42
N ASP A 71 -9.72 6.34 5.69
CA ASP A 71 -10.24 6.69 7.01
C ASP A 71 -9.82 5.68 8.10
N ASN A 72 -9.43 4.46 7.70
CA ASN A 72 -9.05 3.35 8.56
C ASN A 72 -7.70 2.73 8.16
N ALA A 73 -6.79 3.50 7.56
CA ALA A 73 -5.64 2.91 6.86
C ALA A 73 -4.73 2.08 7.78
N GLU A 74 -4.56 2.50 9.05
CA GLU A 74 -3.82 1.71 10.04
C GLU A 74 -4.40 0.30 10.22
N TYR A 75 -5.74 0.17 10.26
CA TYR A 75 -6.40 -1.13 10.38
C TYR A 75 -6.10 -2.00 9.15
N PHE A 76 -6.31 -1.46 7.94
CA PHE A 76 -6.06 -2.21 6.70
C PHE A 76 -4.60 -2.63 6.59
N VAL A 77 -3.65 -1.73 6.81
CA VAL A 77 -2.22 -2.05 6.77
C VAL A 77 -1.85 -3.10 7.82
N ARG A 78 -2.41 -3.01 9.05
CA ARG A 78 -2.21 -4.06 10.08
C ARG A 78 -2.68 -5.42 9.61
N THR A 79 -3.79 -5.54 8.89
CA THR A 79 -4.32 -6.85 8.49
C THR A 79 -3.35 -7.64 7.62
N PHE A 80 -2.57 -7.00 6.74
CA PHE A 80 -1.62 -7.69 5.89
C PHE A 80 -0.16 -7.63 6.39
N ILE A 81 0.19 -6.70 7.27
CA ILE A 81 1.53 -6.63 7.88
C ILE A 81 1.63 -7.51 9.14
N ARG A 82 0.56 -7.63 9.93
CA ARG A 82 0.49 -8.46 11.16
C ARG A 82 -0.32 -9.74 10.98
N GLY A 83 -0.99 -9.88 9.83
CA GLY A 83 -1.86 -11.02 9.56
C GLY A 83 -1.12 -12.34 9.41
N PRO A 84 -1.87 -13.44 9.21
CA PRO A 84 -1.32 -14.78 9.05
C PRO A 84 -0.29 -14.92 7.92
N VAL A 85 -0.42 -14.08 6.88
CA VAL A 85 0.51 -14.02 5.75
C VAL A 85 1.94 -13.64 6.15
N CYS A 86 2.11 -12.86 7.23
CA CYS A 86 3.40 -12.46 7.78
C CYS A 86 3.79 -13.31 9.00
N ARG A 87 3.57 -14.63 8.93
CA ARG A 87 3.95 -15.56 9.99
C ARG A 87 5.33 -16.17 9.72
N GLY A 88 6.28 -15.90 10.62
CA GLY A 88 7.62 -16.47 10.58
C GLY A 88 8.61 -15.58 9.83
N GLN A 89 9.90 -15.91 9.95
CA GLN A 89 10.98 -15.11 9.39
C GLN A 89 10.91 -15.02 7.87
N ILE A 90 10.66 -16.15 7.20
CA ILE A 90 10.55 -16.21 5.74
C ILE A 90 9.57 -15.13 5.28
N ALA A 91 8.37 -15.08 5.85
CA ALA A 91 7.34 -14.12 5.45
C ALA A 91 7.59 -12.66 5.89
N THR A 92 8.49 -12.41 6.83
CA THR A 92 8.82 -11.04 7.28
C THR A 92 10.09 -10.51 6.61
N ASP A 93 11.00 -11.37 6.16
CA ASP A 93 12.22 -10.99 5.41
C ASP A 93 11.95 -10.31 4.06
N VAL A 94 10.70 -10.25 3.62
CA VAL A 94 10.27 -9.50 2.41
C VAL A 94 10.03 -8.02 2.67
N ILE A 95 9.96 -7.56 3.92
CA ILE A 95 9.87 -6.14 4.26
C ILE A 95 11.17 -5.64 4.88
N ARG A 96 11.42 -4.33 4.75
CA ARG A 96 12.54 -3.66 5.40
C ARG A 96 12.29 -3.51 6.90
N ASP A 97 13.36 -3.33 7.67
CA ASP A 97 13.29 -3.20 9.13
C ASP A 97 12.44 -2.02 9.59
N GLN A 98 12.48 -0.91 8.83
CA GLN A 98 11.64 0.27 9.04
C GLN A 98 11.29 0.90 7.69
N PHE A 99 10.02 1.27 7.52
CA PHE A 99 9.57 2.07 6.39
C PHE A 99 8.33 2.89 6.76
N TRP A 100 8.12 3.99 6.04
CA TRP A 100 6.90 4.79 6.16
C TRP A 100 5.90 4.41 5.07
N VAL A 101 4.62 4.49 5.42
CA VAL A 101 3.52 4.25 4.49
C VAL A 101 2.71 5.53 4.38
N LEU A 102 2.56 5.97 3.14
CA LEU A 102 1.80 7.13 2.70
C LEU A 102 0.72 6.68 1.73
N PHE A 103 -0.25 7.56 1.48
CA PHE A 103 -1.37 7.26 0.61
C PHE A 103 -1.57 8.39 -0.41
N GLN A 104 -1.97 8.02 -1.63
CA GLN A 104 -2.30 8.98 -2.66
C GLN A 104 -3.67 9.60 -2.39
N ASP A 105 -3.82 10.90 -2.64
CA ASP A 105 -5.12 11.55 -2.51
C ASP A 105 -6.10 11.06 -3.59
N PRO A 106 -7.36 10.69 -3.24
CA PRO A 106 -8.34 10.19 -4.20
C PRO A 106 -8.61 11.14 -5.38
N SER A 107 -8.45 12.45 -5.18
CA SER A 107 -8.64 13.45 -6.25
C SER A 107 -7.51 13.47 -7.29
N HIS A 108 -6.40 12.78 -7.01
CA HIS A 108 -5.26 12.64 -7.92
C HIS A 108 -5.06 11.17 -8.36
N ASP A 109 -5.95 10.25 -7.98
CA ASP A 109 -5.90 8.85 -8.38
C ASP A 109 -6.68 8.61 -9.67
N ARG A 110 -5.97 8.23 -10.74
CA ARG A 110 -6.56 8.00 -12.07
C ARG A 110 -7.66 6.93 -12.06
N TYR A 111 -7.52 5.89 -11.24
CA TYR A 111 -8.55 4.87 -11.10
C TYR A 111 -9.85 5.45 -10.53
N ILE A 112 -9.75 6.49 -9.69
CA ILE A 112 -10.91 7.19 -9.14
C ILE A 112 -11.46 8.21 -10.13
N THR A 113 -10.59 9.07 -10.65
CA THR A 113 -10.95 10.28 -11.40
C THR A 113 -11.28 10.05 -12.87
N ASP A 114 -10.87 8.93 -13.45
CA ASP A 114 -11.03 8.66 -14.88
C ASP A 114 -11.67 7.30 -15.14
N ALA A 115 -12.87 7.34 -15.70
CA ALA A 115 -13.66 6.14 -16.00
C ALA A 115 -13.04 5.30 -17.12
N THR A 116 -12.39 5.90 -18.11
CA THR A 116 -11.73 5.20 -19.21
C THR A 116 -10.51 4.44 -18.69
N TYR A 117 -9.62 5.12 -17.96
CA TYR A 117 -8.48 4.47 -17.32
C TYR A 117 -8.92 3.33 -16.40
N ARG A 118 -9.96 3.56 -15.58
CA ARG A 118 -10.53 2.51 -14.71
C ARG A 118 -11.07 1.31 -15.50
N GLY A 119 -11.73 1.53 -16.63
CA GLY A 119 -12.22 0.47 -17.52
C GLY A 119 -11.09 -0.37 -18.10
N GLU A 120 -9.99 0.26 -18.50
CA GLU A 120 -8.79 -0.42 -19.02
C GLU A 120 -7.99 -1.13 -17.92
N ALA A 121 -7.88 -0.52 -16.73
CA ALA A 121 -7.12 -1.05 -15.61
C ALA A 121 -7.81 -2.25 -14.94
N THR A 122 -9.14 -2.23 -14.81
CA THR A 122 -9.89 -3.22 -14.01
C THR A 122 -9.61 -4.67 -14.42
N PRO A 123 -9.62 -5.06 -15.72
CA PRO A 123 -9.28 -6.42 -16.14
C PRO A 123 -7.85 -6.84 -15.80
N LEU A 124 -6.91 -5.89 -15.75
CA LEU A 124 -5.49 -6.14 -15.49
C LEU A 124 -5.18 -6.31 -13.98
N LEU A 125 -6.11 -5.89 -13.12
CA LEU A 125 -5.96 -5.94 -11.65
C LEU A 125 -6.37 -7.29 -11.02
N ALA A 126 -6.70 -8.29 -11.83
CA ALA A 126 -7.04 -9.62 -11.34
C ALA A 126 -5.86 -10.26 -10.58
N MET A 127 -6.17 -10.81 -9.41
CA MET A 127 -5.20 -11.39 -8.48
C MET A 127 -5.00 -12.90 -8.67
N PRO A 128 -3.85 -13.44 -8.26
CA PRO A 128 -3.52 -14.86 -8.27
C PRO A 128 -4.19 -15.67 -7.16
N GLY A 129 -3.91 -16.97 -7.12
CA GLY A 129 -4.20 -17.81 -5.96
C GLY A 129 -5.63 -18.32 -5.91
N GLN A 130 -6.30 -18.45 -7.07
CA GLN A 130 -7.60 -19.13 -7.17
C GLN A 130 -7.47 -20.56 -7.74
N ASN A 131 -6.29 -20.93 -8.27
CA ASN A 131 -5.98 -22.26 -8.79
C ASN A 131 -4.80 -22.85 -8.01
N ASP A 132 -5.04 -23.94 -7.28
CA ASP A 132 -4.07 -24.55 -6.35
C ASP A 132 -3.17 -25.63 -7.02
N ASP A 133 -3.28 -25.80 -8.33
CA ASP A 133 -2.58 -26.85 -9.08
C ASP A 133 -1.07 -26.57 -9.21
N VAL A 134 -0.27 -27.41 -8.55
CA VAL A 134 1.20 -27.31 -8.43
C VAL A 134 1.92 -27.32 -9.80
N GLY A 135 1.37 -28.00 -10.81
CA GLY A 135 1.94 -28.06 -12.16
C GLY A 135 1.83 -26.76 -12.98
N SER A 136 1.07 -25.78 -12.49
CA SER A 136 0.77 -24.53 -13.21
C SER A 136 1.50 -23.31 -12.65
N VAL A 137 2.34 -23.45 -11.61
CA VAL A 137 2.95 -22.31 -10.90
C VAL A 137 3.77 -21.40 -11.83
N LEU A 138 4.57 -21.97 -12.73
CA LEU A 138 5.40 -21.18 -13.65
C LEU A 138 4.58 -20.49 -14.75
N SER A 139 3.62 -21.19 -15.37
CA SER A 139 2.76 -20.62 -16.42
C SER A 139 1.80 -19.58 -15.86
N LEU A 140 1.26 -19.81 -14.67
CA LEU A 140 0.50 -18.83 -13.90
C LEU A 140 1.36 -17.60 -13.63
N TRP A 141 2.56 -17.78 -13.06
CA TRP A 141 3.46 -16.67 -12.77
C TRP A 141 3.81 -15.83 -14.02
N LEU A 142 4.09 -16.46 -15.16
CA LEU A 142 4.32 -15.74 -16.42
C LEU A 142 3.10 -14.93 -16.86
N SER A 143 1.91 -15.55 -16.91
CA SER A 143 0.67 -14.86 -17.30
C SER A 143 0.35 -13.67 -16.39
N TYR A 144 0.68 -13.81 -15.11
CA TYR A 144 0.50 -12.77 -14.12
C TYR A 144 1.52 -11.65 -14.24
N ARG A 145 2.79 -12.00 -14.47
CA ARG A 145 3.84 -11.03 -14.74
C ARG A 145 3.48 -10.18 -15.95
N ASP A 146 2.98 -10.80 -17.03
CA ASP A 146 2.61 -10.11 -18.26
C ASP A 146 1.43 -9.15 -18.02
N ARG A 147 0.33 -9.60 -17.39
CA ARG A 147 -0.80 -8.72 -17.01
C ARG A 147 -0.39 -7.58 -16.10
N ARG A 148 0.50 -7.87 -15.15
CA ARG A 148 1.02 -6.86 -14.23
C ARG A 148 1.86 -5.84 -14.98
N ASN A 149 2.70 -6.28 -15.90
CA ASN A 149 3.49 -5.40 -16.74
C ASN A 149 2.61 -4.51 -17.63
N GLU A 150 1.56 -5.07 -18.24
CA GLU A 150 0.54 -4.32 -18.98
C GLU A 150 -0.12 -3.26 -18.08
N TYR A 151 -0.45 -3.59 -16.83
CA TYR A 151 -0.99 -2.63 -15.87
C TYR A 151 0.01 -1.53 -15.52
N GLU A 152 1.28 -1.88 -15.26
CA GLU A 152 2.32 -0.89 -14.96
C GLU A 152 2.60 0.02 -16.16
N ASP A 153 2.57 -0.48 -17.40
CA ASP A 153 2.69 0.31 -18.63
C ASP A 153 1.52 1.29 -18.77
N LEU A 154 0.29 0.78 -18.68
CA LEU A 154 -0.93 1.61 -18.70
C LEU A 154 -0.88 2.70 -17.64
N ARG A 155 -0.44 2.33 -16.42
CA ARG A 155 -0.30 3.25 -15.31
C ARG A 155 0.77 4.31 -15.59
N ARG A 156 1.98 3.90 -15.95
CA ARG A 156 3.11 4.79 -16.28
C ARG A 156 2.67 5.83 -17.33
N ASP A 157 2.12 5.36 -18.44
CA ASP A 157 1.74 6.21 -19.57
C ASP A 157 0.57 7.16 -19.24
N SER A 158 -0.35 6.73 -18.36
CA SER A 158 -1.46 7.58 -17.90
C SER A 158 -0.98 8.66 -16.94
N TYR A 159 -0.12 8.31 -16.00
CA TYR A 159 0.40 9.25 -15.01
C TYR A 159 1.45 10.20 -15.59
N ALA A 160 2.18 9.82 -16.63
CA ALA A 160 3.09 10.70 -17.36
C ALA A 160 2.36 11.87 -18.05
N LYS A 161 1.06 11.73 -18.32
CA LYS A 161 0.19 12.77 -18.91
C LYS A 161 -0.48 13.66 -17.86
N MET A 162 -0.29 13.37 -16.57
CA MET A 162 -0.84 14.19 -15.49
C MET A 162 0.08 15.37 -15.16
N PRO A 163 -0.44 16.42 -14.49
CA PRO A 163 0.41 17.39 -13.84
C PRO A 163 1.44 16.71 -12.92
N ALA A 164 2.65 17.27 -12.89
CA ALA A 164 3.73 16.80 -12.05
C ALA A 164 3.26 16.65 -10.58
N PRO A 165 3.49 15.49 -9.94
CA PRO A 165 2.92 15.23 -8.63
C PRO A 165 3.56 16.13 -7.56
N GLY A 166 2.73 16.80 -6.77
CA GLY A 166 3.16 17.70 -5.69
C GLY A 166 2.61 17.26 -4.33
N TRP A 167 2.81 18.07 -3.29
CA TRP A 167 2.32 17.74 -1.95
C TRP A 167 0.81 17.50 -1.85
N SER A 168 0.00 18.08 -2.75
CA SER A 168 -1.44 17.86 -2.80
C SER A 168 -1.85 16.46 -3.28
N THR A 169 -0.93 15.70 -3.90
CA THR A 169 -1.19 14.32 -4.31
C THR A 169 -1.09 13.33 -3.16
N LEU A 170 -0.64 13.77 -1.98
CA LEU A 170 -0.61 12.96 -0.77
C LEU A 170 -1.86 13.18 0.06
N TRP A 171 -2.52 12.10 0.45
CA TRP A 171 -3.70 12.15 1.27
C TRP A 171 -3.38 12.63 2.69
N ALA A 172 -4.20 13.54 3.21
CA ALA A 172 -3.98 14.24 4.49
C ALA A 172 -5.26 14.29 5.35
N GLY A 173 -6.17 13.33 5.19
CA GLY A 173 -7.55 13.47 5.71
C GLY A 173 -7.70 13.28 7.22
N ASN A 174 -6.89 12.42 7.85
CA ASN A 174 -6.88 12.23 9.30
C ASN A 174 -5.54 11.62 9.78
N ASP A 175 -5.50 11.21 11.05
CA ASP A 175 -4.32 10.62 11.71
C ASP A 175 -3.86 9.24 11.17
N ASN A 176 -4.56 8.66 10.19
CA ASN A 176 -4.13 7.47 9.44
C ASN A 176 -3.27 7.82 8.21
N ALA A 177 -3.09 9.11 7.87
CA ALA A 177 -2.38 9.53 6.67
C ALA A 177 -0.89 9.16 6.67
N LEU A 178 -0.31 9.02 7.85
CA LEU A 178 1.10 8.73 8.07
C LEU A 178 1.19 7.48 8.94
N LEU A 179 1.82 6.42 8.43
CA LEU A 179 2.07 5.22 9.22
C LEU A 179 3.55 4.87 9.19
N THR A 180 4.02 4.26 10.27
CA THR A 180 5.34 3.63 10.36
C THR A 180 5.18 2.14 10.57
N VAL A 181 5.92 1.36 9.79
CA VAL A 181 6.05 -0.08 9.96
C VAL A 181 7.44 -0.40 10.50
N PHE A 182 7.49 -1.23 11.53
CA PHE A 182 8.72 -1.85 12.02
C PHE A 182 8.62 -3.36 11.87
N ARG A 183 9.63 -3.97 11.26
CA ARG A 183 9.79 -5.42 11.22
C ARG A 183 10.41 -5.91 12.53
N HIS A 184 9.90 -7.02 13.02
CA HIS A 184 10.48 -7.80 14.12
C HIS A 184 10.90 -9.17 13.59
N PHE A 185 11.51 -10.01 14.43
CA PHE A 185 12.04 -11.31 14.02
C PHE A 185 11.02 -12.17 13.25
N ASP A 186 9.82 -12.37 13.79
CA ASP A 186 8.78 -13.23 13.20
C ASP A 186 7.41 -12.51 13.07
N SER A 187 7.39 -11.19 13.21
CA SER A 187 6.20 -10.34 13.14
C SER A 187 6.57 -8.90 12.76
N ALA A 188 5.61 -7.98 12.83
CA ALA A 188 5.81 -6.57 12.56
C ALA A 188 4.85 -5.72 13.40
N SER A 189 5.11 -4.42 13.50
CA SER A 189 4.20 -3.45 14.10
C SER A 189 3.88 -2.35 13.09
N VAL A 190 2.64 -1.87 13.12
CA VAL A 190 2.16 -0.74 12.34
C VAL A 190 1.60 0.28 13.33
N ASN A 191 2.14 1.49 13.30
CA ASN A 191 1.76 2.59 14.17
C ASN A 191 1.44 3.83 13.35
N LYS A 192 0.47 4.63 13.81
CA LYS A 192 0.22 5.96 13.25
C LYS A 192 1.38 6.91 13.56
N GLY A 193 1.63 7.83 12.65
CA GLY A 193 2.72 8.80 12.71
C GLY A 193 3.99 8.34 12.01
N LEU A 194 4.94 9.28 11.90
CA LEU A 194 6.28 9.07 11.37
C LEU A 194 7.22 8.87 12.56
N ILE A 195 7.56 7.62 12.88
CA ILE A 195 8.41 7.20 14.01
C ILE A 195 9.75 6.69 13.48
N GLY A 196 10.82 6.82 14.28
CA GLY A 196 12.19 6.40 13.93
C GLY A 196 12.95 7.41 13.08
N ASP A 197 14.10 7.03 12.55
CA ASP A 197 14.86 7.87 11.60
C ASP A 197 14.10 7.99 10.26
N VAL A 198 14.59 8.82 9.33
CA VAL A 198 14.13 8.79 7.93
C VAL A 198 14.44 7.40 7.36
N PRO A 199 13.43 6.59 7.02
CA PRO A 199 13.66 5.22 6.59
C PRO A 199 14.31 5.19 5.21
N HIS A 200 14.99 4.09 4.93
CA HIS A 200 15.58 3.82 3.62
C HIS A 200 14.53 3.64 2.52
N SER A 201 13.36 3.09 2.84
CA SER A 201 12.24 2.89 1.92
C SER A 201 10.98 3.62 2.40
N MET A 202 10.19 4.12 1.45
CA MET A 202 8.85 4.68 1.68
C MET A 202 7.88 4.05 0.68
N TRP A 203 6.67 3.73 1.15
CA TRP A 203 5.62 3.13 0.35
C TRP A 203 4.52 4.16 0.10
N LEU A 204 4.14 4.35 -1.16
CA LEU A 204 2.98 5.17 -1.53
C LEU A 204 1.88 4.28 -2.12
N PHE A 205 0.80 4.10 -1.38
CA PHE A 205 -0.37 3.36 -1.85
C PHE A 205 -1.35 4.28 -2.57
N ASP A 206 -1.58 4.01 -3.86
CA ASP A 206 -2.79 4.42 -4.55
C ASP A 206 -3.93 3.43 -4.27
N TYR A 207 -5.14 3.72 -4.78
CA TYR A 207 -6.31 2.91 -4.49
C TYR A 207 -6.19 1.47 -5.00
N PRO A 208 -5.87 1.23 -6.29
CA PRO A 208 -5.71 -0.14 -6.79
C PRO A 208 -4.68 -0.92 -5.99
N LEU A 209 -3.56 -0.31 -5.62
CA LEU A 209 -2.52 -1.01 -4.87
C LEU A 209 -2.99 -1.36 -3.45
N LEU A 210 -3.62 -0.43 -2.72
CA LEU A 210 -4.07 -0.68 -1.34
C LEU A 210 -5.12 -1.79 -1.26
N GLU A 211 -6.15 -1.71 -2.11
CA GLU A 211 -7.25 -2.66 -2.08
C GLU A 211 -6.81 -4.05 -2.56
N ARG A 212 -6.02 -4.12 -3.64
CA ARG A 212 -5.43 -5.38 -4.11
C ARG A 212 -4.57 -6.03 -3.03
N THR A 213 -3.80 -5.24 -2.30
CA THR A 213 -2.97 -5.73 -1.18
C THR A 213 -3.84 -6.33 -0.07
N TYR A 214 -4.90 -5.62 0.33
CA TYR A 214 -5.83 -6.12 1.35
C TYR A 214 -6.50 -7.44 0.93
N TYR A 215 -7.05 -7.51 -0.28
CA TYR A 215 -7.71 -8.73 -0.71
C TYR A 215 -6.73 -9.88 -0.89
N GLN A 216 -5.56 -9.65 -1.47
CA GLN A 216 -4.58 -10.71 -1.69
C GLN A 216 -4.03 -11.29 -0.38
N LEU A 217 -3.68 -10.43 0.56
CA LEU A 217 -2.88 -10.80 1.73
C LEU A 217 -3.72 -11.03 2.99
N ALA A 218 -4.98 -10.58 3.00
CA ALA A 218 -5.88 -10.78 4.13
C ALA A 218 -7.13 -11.60 3.75
N VAL A 219 -7.88 -11.20 2.71
CA VAL A 219 -9.17 -11.82 2.39
C VAL A 219 -9.02 -13.19 1.71
N ASN A 220 -8.17 -13.26 0.68
CA ASN A 220 -7.96 -14.45 -0.13
C ASN A 220 -6.78 -15.31 0.36
N PHE A 221 -6.13 -14.91 1.45
CA PHE A 221 -5.01 -15.70 2.00
C PHE A 221 -5.54 -16.93 2.74
N ASP A 222 -5.40 -18.10 2.13
CA ASP A 222 -5.66 -19.38 2.79
C ASP A 222 -4.50 -19.81 3.69
N VAL A 223 -4.76 -19.83 5.01
CA VAL A 223 -3.81 -20.31 6.03
C VAL A 223 -3.59 -21.83 5.98
N TYR A 224 -4.51 -22.58 5.37
CA TYR A 224 -4.43 -24.02 5.15
C TYR A 224 -3.98 -24.36 3.73
N GLY A 225 -3.72 -23.35 2.90
CA GLY A 225 -3.27 -23.51 1.53
C GLY A 225 -1.93 -24.22 1.44
N ASN A 226 -1.71 -24.92 0.32
CA ASN A 226 -0.50 -25.69 0.08
C ASN A 226 0.75 -24.80 -0.11
N VAL A 227 1.92 -25.42 -0.24
CA VAL A 227 3.20 -24.69 -0.43
C VAL A 227 3.19 -23.80 -1.68
N ALA A 228 2.48 -24.21 -2.74
CA ALA A 228 2.36 -23.41 -3.97
C ALA A 228 1.59 -22.11 -3.72
N HIS A 229 0.49 -22.16 -2.94
CA HIS A 229 -0.25 -20.97 -2.53
C HIS A 229 0.61 -20.00 -1.69
N GLN A 230 1.39 -20.54 -0.75
CA GLN A 230 2.30 -19.72 0.06
C GLN A 230 3.41 -19.07 -0.78
N ALA A 231 3.98 -19.82 -1.73
CA ALA A 231 5.00 -19.32 -2.65
C ALA A 231 4.45 -18.25 -3.62
N GLN A 232 3.25 -18.46 -4.18
CA GLN A 232 2.58 -17.47 -5.01
C GLN A 232 2.31 -16.19 -4.21
N THR A 233 1.75 -16.30 -3.01
CA THR A 233 1.50 -15.13 -2.16
C THR A 233 2.79 -14.36 -1.88
N ARG A 234 3.90 -15.04 -1.62
CA ARG A 234 5.22 -14.40 -1.43
C ARG A 234 5.67 -13.63 -2.67
N LEU A 235 5.65 -14.24 -3.84
CA LEU A 235 6.05 -13.59 -5.08
C LEU A 235 5.25 -12.31 -5.31
N TYR A 236 3.97 -12.36 -5.00
CA TYR A 236 3.06 -11.22 -5.12
C TYR A 236 3.27 -10.12 -4.09
N PHE A 237 3.62 -10.48 -2.86
CA PHE A 237 4.01 -9.49 -1.86
C PHE A 237 5.18 -8.64 -2.35
N ASP A 238 6.19 -9.27 -2.97
CA ASP A 238 7.32 -8.54 -3.55
C ASP A 238 6.86 -7.57 -4.67
N LEU A 239 5.87 -7.96 -5.48
CA LEU A 239 5.29 -7.08 -6.51
C LEU A 239 4.55 -5.89 -5.88
N ILE A 240 3.83 -6.11 -4.78
CA ILE A 240 3.10 -5.05 -4.06
C ILE A 240 4.08 -4.05 -3.45
N ARG A 241 5.12 -4.54 -2.75
CA ARG A 241 6.18 -3.69 -2.21
C ARG A 241 6.79 -2.84 -3.31
N ASN A 242 7.21 -3.48 -4.40
CA ASN A 242 7.83 -2.81 -5.53
C ASN A 242 6.91 -1.75 -6.14
N GLY A 243 5.61 -2.04 -6.32
CA GLY A 243 4.65 -1.06 -6.79
C GLY A 243 4.53 0.16 -5.86
N ALA A 244 4.53 -0.05 -4.54
CA ALA A 244 4.43 1.05 -3.58
C ALA A 244 5.70 1.93 -3.56
N GLU A 245 6.87 1.32 -3.72
CA GLU A 245 8.16 2.01 -3.82
C GLU A 245 8.27 2.80 -5.13
N ILE A 246 7.88 2.22 -6.26
CA ILE A 246 7.84 2.91 -7.56
C ILE A 246 6.87 4.08 -7.52
N ASN A 247 5.70 3.92 -6.89
CA ASN A 247 4.74 5.00 -6.70
C ASN A 247 5.36 6.18 -5.95
N PHE A 248 6.15 5.89 -4.91
CA PHE A 248 6.85 6.92 -4.15
C PHE A 248 7.90 7.64 -4.99
N LEU A 249 8.67 6.92 -5.81
CA LEU A 249 9.71 7.51 -6.66
C LEU A 249 9.20 8.58 -7.62
N ARG A 250 7.92 8.56 -8.00
CA ARG A 250 7.29 9.62 -8.81
C ARG A 250 7.33 11.01 -8.13
N LEU A 251 7.48 11.05 -6.80
CA LEU A 251 7.64 12.29 -6.04
C LEU A 251 9.09 12.80 -6.02
N MET A 252 10.05 11.96 -6.42
CA MET A 252 11.49 12.26 -6.45
C MET A 252 11.91 12.88 -7.79
N PRO A 253 13.06 13.59 -7.84
CA PRO A 253 13.66 14.06 -9.08
C PRO A 253 13.86 12.91 -10.06
N ALA A 254 13.50 13.14 -11.33
CA ALA A 254 13.37 12.08 -12.33
C ALA A 254 14.69 11.36 -12.60
N ASP A 255 15.76 12.14 -12.68
CA ASP A 255 17.15 11.72 -12.87
C ASP A 255 17.73 10.86 -11.73
N LEU A 256 17.14 10.91 -10.54
CA LEU A 256 17.59 10.13 -9.38
C LEU A 256 16.82 8.82 -9.20
N ARG A 257 15.71 8.61 -9.90
CA ARG A 257 14.77 7.51 -9.60
C ARG A 257 15.39 6.13 -9.83
N GLU A 258 16.17 5.96 -10.90
CA GLU A 258 16.82 4.68 -11.20
C GLU A 258 17.87 4.30 -10.14
N ASP A 259 18.70 5.26 -9.74
CA ASP A 259 19.71 5.07 -8.70
C ASP A 259 19.08 4.77 -7.34
N MET A 260 18.04 5.53 -6.98
CA MET A 260 17.27 5.29 -5.76
C MET A 260 16.62 3.90 -5.77
N LEU A 261 15.99 3.49 -6.88
CA LEU A 261 15.41 2.16 -7.01
C LEU A 261 16.48 1.06 -6.93
N SER A 262 17.62 1.25 -7.59
CA SER A 262 18.74 0.31 -7.57
C SER A 262 19.31 0.13 -6.17
N ASP A 263 19.36 1.19 -5.36
CA ASP A 263 19.82 1.15 -3.97
C ASP A 263 18.85 0.40 -3.04
N LEU A 264 17.55 0.38 -3.38
CA LEU A 264 16.54 -0.39 -2.66
C LEU A 264 16.67 -1.92 -2.83
N TYR A 265 17.53 -2.43 -3.72
CA TYR A 265 17.67 -3.87 -3.97
C TYR A 265 19.14 -4.27 -4.02
N GLN A 266 19.57 -5.29 -3.26
CA GLN A 266 20.95 -5.79 -3.27
C GLN A 266 21.08 -7.12 -4.04
N GLU A 267 22.25 -7.38 -4.65
CA GLU A 267 22.66 -8.68 -5.22
C GLU A 267 21.59 -9.36 -6.11
N CYS A 268 21.12 -10.55 -5.72
CA CYS A 268 20.06 -11.30 -6.41
C CYS A 268 18.74 -10.54 -6.55
N GLY A 269 18.47 -9.54 -5.70
CA GLY A 269 17.35 -8.62 -5.84
C GLY A 269 17.45 -7.75 -7.09
N LYS A 270 18.66 -7.32 -7.47
CA LYS A 270 18.91 -6.58 -8.72
C LYS A 270 18.73 -7.47 -9.94
N ILE A 271 19.14 -8.74 -9.86
CA ILE A 271 18.95 -9.73 -10.94
C ILE A 271 17.46 -10.02 -11.14
N LYS A 272 16.72 -10.28 -10.05
CA LYS A 272 15.26 -10.40 -10.09
C LYS A 272 14.62 -9.12 -10.64
N MET A 273 15.14 -7.95 -10.29
CA MET A 273 14.61 -6.71 -10.82
C MET A 273 14.81 -6.55 -12.32
N TRP A 274 16.02 -6.82 -12.78
CA TRP A 274 16.36 -6.76 -14.18
C TRP A 274 15.60 -7.80 -15.04
N LEU A 275 15.27 -8.97 -14.47
CA LEU A 275 14.54 -10.04 -15.17
C LEU A 275 13.02 -9.88 -15.15
N ASP A 276 12.44 -9.30 -14.09
CA ASP A 276 11.00 -9.38 -13.82
C ASP A 276 10.27 -8.04 -13.70
N TYR A 277 10.98 -6.91 -13.54
CA TYR A 277 10.38 -5.59 -13.35
C TYR A 277 10.47 -4.73 -14.61
N GLN A 278 9.38 -4.04 -14.92
CA GLN A 278 9.30 -3.05 -16.01
C GLN A 278 10.16 -1.82 -15.68
N LYS A 279 10.57 -1.10 -16.73
CA LYS A 279 11.22 0.20 -16.59
C LYS A 279 10.28 1.18 -15.89
N ILE A 280 10.84 1.91 -14.92
CA ILE A 280 10.15 3.01 -14.24
C ILE A 280 10.12 4.25 -15.14
N ASP A 281 9.31 5.22 -14.75
CA ASP A 281 9.33 6.56 -15.33
C ASP A 281 10.44 7.39 -14.70
N ASP A 282 11.47 7.68 -15.47
CA ASP A 282 12.65 8.47 -15.17
C ASP A 282 12.70 9.80 -15.94
N ASP A 283 11.65 10.12 -16.70
CA ASP A 283 11.59 11.29 -17.58
C ASP A 283 10.66 12.38 -17.03
N THR A 284 9.55 12.01 -16.38
CA THR A 284 8.53 13.01 -16.02
C THR A 284 8.94 13.83 -14.78
N PRO A 285 8.70 15.15 -14.78
CA PRO A 285 9.10 16.00 -13.67
C PRO A 285 8.27 15.72 -12.41
N THR A 286 8.90 15.89 -11.24
CA THR A 286 8.18 16.01 -9.96
C THR A 286 7.74 17.46 -9.72
N GLY A 287 6.57 17.64 -9.10
CA GLY A 287 6.08 18.95 -8.65
C GLY A 287 6.69 19.39 -7.31
N ILE A 288 7.49 18.52 -6.67
CA ILE A 288 8.16 18.78 -5.40
C ILE A 288 9.60 19.20 -5.67
N LYS A 289 9.94 20.46 -5.34
CA LYS A 289 11.32 20.94 -5.41
C LYS A 289 12.12 20.41 -4.21
N LEU A 290 13.02 19.46 -4.45
CA LEU A 290 13.85 18.82 -3.43
C LEU A 290 15.33 19.16 -3.66
N ASP A 291 16.14 19.10 -2.60
CA ASP A 291 17.60 19.09 -2.71
C ASP A 291 18.06 17.78 -3.37
N GLU A 292 18.55 17.85 -4.61
CA GLU A 292 19.01 16.68 -5.39
C GLU A 292 20.08 15.85 -4.64
N LYS A 293 20.92 16.48 -3.81
CA LYS A 293 21.97 15.76 -3.06
C LYS A 293 21.42 14.94 -1.89
N ALA A 294 20.20 15.22 -1.46
CA ALA A 294 19.58 14.63 -0.29
C ALA A 294 18.05 14.48 -0.44
N ALA A 295 17.58 14.16 -1.65
CA ALA A 295 16.17 14.32 -2.03
C ALA A 295 15.20 13.64 -1.08
N GLN A 296 15.48 12.40 -0.68
CA GLN A 296 14.66 11.64 0.27
C GLN A 296 14.66 12.23 1.68
N ARG A 297 15.81 12.74 2.16
CA ARG A 297 15.91 13.39 3.47
C ARG A 297 15.21 14.75 3.49
N ASP A 298 15.35 15.53 2.43
CA ASP A 298 14.63 16.80 2.27
C ASP A 298 13.12 16.56 2.18
N PHE A 299 12.69 15.56 1.39
CA PHE A 299 11.29 15.15 1.33
C PHE A 299 10.77 14.77 2.71
N ALA A 300 11.49 13.92 3.45
CA ALA A 300 11.10 13.48 4.78
C ALA A 300 10.96 14.67 5.76
N SER A 301 11.91 15.60 5.73
CA SER A 301 11.90 16.79 6.59
C SER A 301 10.69 17.68 6.29
N ARG A 302 10.42 17.95 5.02
CA ARG A 302 9.26 18.75 4.58
C ARG A 302 7.93 18.04 4.82
N LEU A 303 7.89 16.71 4.70
CA LEU A 303 6.72 15.91 5.04
C LEU A 303 6.37 16.07 6.53
N ILE A 304 7.38 15.98 7.42
CA ILE A 304 7.19 16.18 8.87
C ILE A 304 6.70 17.58 9.17
N GLU A 305 7.26 18.61 8.54
CA GLU A 305 6.83 20.00 8.72
C GLU A 305 5.38 20.22 8.25
N ARG A 306 5.07 19.75 7.04
CA ARG A 306 3.80 20.03 6.37
C ARG A 306 2.63 19.23 6.93
N PHE A 307 2.87 18.00 7.37
CA PHE A 307 1.85 17.09 7.91
C PHE A 307 2.01 16.88 9.42
N GLY A 308 2.76 17.74 10.12
CA GLY A 308 3.08 17.59 11.54
C GLY A 308 1.86 17.49 12.46
N THR A 309 0.76 18.18 12.12
CA THR A 309 -0.51 18.11 12.87
C THR A 309 -1.21 16.76 12.75
N LEU A 310 -0.92 16.01 11.69
CA LEU A 310 -1.43 14.65 11.43
C LEU A 310 -0.47 13.57 11.94
N ASN A 311 0.76 13.95 12.30
CA ASN A 311 1.73 13.03 12.86
C ASN A 311 1.33 12.65 14.29
N ALA A 312 0.57 11.57 14.42
CA ALA A 312 0.05 11.08 15.69
C ALA A 312 1.13 10.69 16.72
N ALA A 313 2.37 10.48 16.26
CA ALA A 313 3.50 10.11 17.12
C ALA A 313 4.79 10.85 16.67
N PRO A 314 4.94 12.14 17.02
CA PRO A 314 6.17 12.88 16.75
C PRO A 314 7.36 12.22 17.45
N ASP A 315 8.47 12.08 16.72
CA ASP A 315 9.70 11.46 17.21
C ASP A 315 10.86 12.47 17.17
N PRO A 316 10.97 13.35 18.20
CA PRO A 316 12.02 14.35 18.25
C PRO A 316 13.41 13.78 18.53
N ILE A 317 13.51 12.51 18.98
CA ILE A 317 14.79 11.91 19.38
C ILE A 317 15.56 11.44 18.15
N ASN A 318 14.91 10.66 17.27
CA ASN A 318 15.59 10.04 16.13
C ASN A 318 15.88 11.00 14.97
N ARG A 319 15.34 12.22 14.99
CA ARG A 319 15.52 13.24 13.94
C ARG A 319 15.99 14.58 14.48
N CYS A 320 16.57 14.56 15.67
CA CYS A 320 17.08 15.76 16.32
C CYS A 320 18.32 16.28 15.58
N THR A 321 18.32 17.57 15.23
CA THR A 321 19.45 18.24 14.59
C THR A 321 20.21 19.19 15.53
N GLY A 322 19.77 19.30 16.79
CA GLY A 322 20.34 20.21 17.80
C GLY A 322 20.74 19.53 19.11
N ALA A 323 21.18 20.31 20.09
CA ALA A 323 21.62 19.81 21.39
C ALA A 323 20.48 19.40 22.35
N TYR A 324 19.24 19.78 22.05
CA TYR A 324 18.07 19.57 22.90
C TYR A 324 17.05 18.68 22.20
N CYS A 325 17.17 17.37 22.42
CA CYS A 325 16.35 16.35 21.75
C CYS A 325 15.21 15.80 22.62
N SER A 326 14.86 16.52 23.69
CA SER A 326 13.77 16.13 24.60
C SER A 326 12.40 16.55 24.04
N ARG A 327 11.33 15.86 24.47
CA ARG A 327 9.96 16.30 24.20
C ARG A 327 9.69 17.60 24.99
N PRO A 328 8.99 18.59 24.42
CA PRO A 328 8.55 19.76 25.16
C PRO A 328 7.75 19.35 26.41
N GLY A 329 8.08 19.93 27.57
CA GLY A 329 7.36 19.66 28.83
C GLY A 329 7.87 18.49 29.68
N LEU A 330 8.98 17.86 29.29
CA LEU A 330 9.78 17.00 30.19
C LEU A 330 10.90 17.85 30.79
N ALA A 331 10.62 18.54 31.91
CA ALA A 331 11.61 19.23 32.74
C ALA A 331 11.91 18.40 33.99
#